data_AF-A0A077ZWV7-F1
#
_entry.id   AF-A0A077ZWV7-F1
#
_cell.length_a   1.000
_cell.length_b   1.000
_cell.length_c   1.000
_cell.angle_alpha   90.00
_cell.angle_beta   90.00
_cell.angle_gamma   90.00
#
_symmetry.space_group_name_H-M   'P 1'
#
loop_
_entity.id
_entity.type
_entity.pdbx_description
1 polymer ?
#
loop_
_entity_poly.entity_id
_entity_poly.type
_entity_poly.pdbx_seq_one_letter_code
_entity_poly.pdbx_strand_id
1 'polypeptide(L)'
;MDPSLYDGHKVIFDELMPVEVKLLDDDEGVIEELRIRVLILGDERQPMNIKIEITSESDIFFFYQNTTNEEKFRVIQEQQKLSLDYHDFTGMVLKILTTYNEERKAYLEFFQDTEYRRVEMLKIDLEECDDDIIKNHITYRLSATKQKTIMMQERVKDIMAIVEEKNPILMQEIYKVSPSIYSRQ
;
A
#
# COMPACT_ATOMS: atom_id res chain seq x y z
N MET A 1 -15.95 3.50 -6.58
CA MET A 1 -14.99 4.51 -6.12
C MET A 1 -14.00 3.82 -5.20
N ASP A 2 -12.87 4.44 -4.86
CA ASP A 2 -11.95 3.88 -3.85
C ASP A 2 -12.63 3.92 -2.46
N PRO A 3 -12.80 2.79 -1.76
CA PRO A 3 -13.43 2.76 -0.45
C PRO A 3 -12.72 3.63 0.59
N SER A 4 -11.39 3.74 0.51
CA SER A 4 -10.57 4.51 1.46
C SER A 4 -10.82 6.02 1.39
N LEU A 5 -11.47 6.51 0.33
CA LEU A 5 -11.68 7.93 0.06
C LEU A 5 -13.11 8.42 0.37
N TYR A 6 -14.06 7.54 0.76
CA TYR A 6 -15.47 7.93 0.91
C TYR A 6 -15.70 9.06 1.93
N ASP A 7 -14.94 9.10 3.03
CA ASP A 7 -15.05 10.15 4.05
C ASP A 7 -14.33 11.47 3.68
N GLY A 8 -13.80 11.59 2.45
CA GLY A 8 -13.04 12.76 2.00
C GLY A 8 -11.54 12.72 2.34
N HIS A 9 -11.01 11.54 2.69
CA HIS A 9 -9.56 11.33 2.85
C HIS A 9 -8.80 11.60 1.54
N LYS A 10 -7.54 12.02 1.66
CA LYS A 10 -6.58 12.19 0.56
C LYS A 10 -5.37 11.29 0.78
N VAL A 11 -4.93 10.59 -0.26
CA VAL A 11 -3.68 9.83 -0.25
C VAL A 11 -2.50 10.80 -0.32
N ILE A 12 -1.53 10.65 0.58
CA ILE A 12 -0.27 11.42 0.60
C ILE A 12 0.97 10.53 0.45
N PHE A 13 0.81 9.20 0.54
CA PHE A 13 1.82 8.17 0.30
C PHE A 13 1.12 6.89 -0.18
N ASP A 14 1.65 6.20 -1.19
CA ASP A 14 1.13 4.94 -1.75
C ASP A 14 2.28 4.23 -2.50
N GLU A 15 3.07 3.44 -1.79
CA GLU A 15 4.26 2.77 -2.32
C GLU A 15 4.27 1.27 -1.99
N LEU A 16 4.99 0.49 -2.81
CA LEU A 16 5.35 -0.89 -2.50
C LEU A 16 6.68 -0.89 -1.74
N MET A 17 6.74 -1.60 -0.62
CA MET A 17 7.93 -1.65 0.23
C MET A 17 8.19 -3.09 0.70
N PRO A 18 9.46 -3.52 0.78
CA PRO A 18 9.82 -4.79 1.41
C PRO A 18 9.62 -4.69 2.93
N VAL A 19 8.75 -5.52 3.49
CA VAL A 19 8.36 -5.56 4.90
C VAL A 19 8.58 -6.97 5.45
N GLU A 20 9.16 -7.08 6.65
CA GLU A 20 9.38 -8.37 7.32
C GLU A 20 8.10 -8.84 8.02
N VAL A 21 7.31 -9.71 7.39
CA VAL A 21 6.10 -10.26 7.98
C VAL A 21 6.47 -11.40 8.93
N LYS A 22 6.23 -11.19 10.24
CA LYS A 22 6.32 -12.23 11.28
C LYS A 22 4.94 -12.71 11.70
N LEU A 23 4.78 -14.02 11.82
CA LEU A 23 3.59 -14.63 12.44
C LEU A 23 3.79 -14.74 13.96
N LEU A 24 2.69 -14.81 14.72
CA LEU A 24 2.73 -14.74 16.20
C LEU A 24 3.49 -15.88 16.88
N ASP A 25 3.71 -16.99 16.18
CA ASP A 25 4.39 -18.20 16.67
C ASP A 25 5.73 -18.47 15.95
N ASP A 26 6.24 -17.52 15.15
CA ASP A 26 7.48 -17.68 14.36
C ASP A 26 8.49 -16.54 14.64
N ASP A 27 9.70 -16.92 15.06
CA ASP A 27 10.81 -15.98 15.30
C ASP A 27 11.41 -15.47 13.97
N GLU A 28 11.32 -16.26 12.89
CA GLU A 28 11.84 -15.93 11.55
C GLU A 28 10.79 -15.20 10.71
N GLY A 29 11.12 -13.99 10.25
CA GLY A 29 10.24 -13.18 9.40
C GLY A 29 10.45 -13.42 7.91
N VAL A 30 9.36 -13.41 7.15
CA VAL A 30 9.37 -13.48 5.68
C VAL A 30 9.31 -12.07 5.10
N ILE A 31 10.25 -11.69 4.24
CA ILE A 31 10.19 -10.40 3.55
C ILE A 31 9.19 -10.48 2.40
N GLU A 32 8.08 -9.73 2.49
CA GLU A 32 7.09 -9.55 1.42
C GLU A 32 7.09 -8.11 0.90
N GLU A 33 6.75 -7.91 -0.38
CA GLU A 33 6.41 -6.57 -0.88
C GLU A 33 4.96 -6.22 -0.53
N LEU A 34 4.79 -5.35 0.48
CA LEU A 34 3.49 -4.85 0.90
C LEU A 34 3.27 -3.43 0.37
N ARG A 35 2.05 -3.12 -0.05
CA ARG A 35 1.62 -1.78 -0.41
C ARG A 35 1.21 -1.03 0.86
N ILE A 36 1.97 -0.01 1.22
CA ILE A 36 1.69 0.88 2.34
C ILE A 36 1.12 2.20 1.79
N ARG A 37 -0.03 2.62 2.32
CA ARG A 37 -0.66 3.90 2.00
C ARG A 37 -0.79 4.74 3.27
N VAL A 38 -0.54 6.03 3.17
CA VAL A 38 -0.89 7.00 4.21
C VAL A 38 -1.89 7.98 3.63
N LEU A 39 -3.01 8.15 4.34
CA LEU A 39 -4.10 9.03 3.97
C LEU A 39 -4.39 9.99 5.12
N ILE A 40 -4.85 11.20 4.78
CA ILE A 40 -5.23 12.23 5.76
C ILE A 40 -6.64 12.76 5.49
N LEU A 41 -7.32 13.17 6.56
CA LEU A 41 -8.56 13.94 6.50
C LEU A 41 -8.28 15.37 6.98
N GLY A 42 -8.73 16.38 6.24
CA GLY A 42 -8.51 17.80 6.56
C GLY A 42 -7.37 18.47 5.78
N ASP A 43 -6.57 19.28 6.48
CA ASP A 43 -5.41 20.01 5.94
C ASP A 43 -4.10 19.23 6.22
N GLU A 44 -3.11 19.33 5.34
CA GLU A 44 -1.81 18.65 5.50
C GLU A 44 -1.03 19.13 6.72
N ARG A 45 -1.25 20.37 7.17
CA ARG A 45 -0.58 20.98 8.32
C ARG A 45 -1.35 20.81 9.63
N GLN A 46 -2.63 20.47 9.55
CA GLN A 46 -3.51 20.21 10.68
C GLN A 46 -4.50 19.10 10.28
N PRO A 47 -4.03 17.83 10.18
CA PRO A 47 -4.89 16.71 9.88
C PRO A 47 -5.89 16.52 11.02
N MET A 48 -7.15 16.25 10.68
CA MET A 48 -8.18 15.85 11.65
C MET A 48 -8.06 14.36 11.99
N ASN A 49 -7.55 13.57 11.04
CA ASN A 49 -7.36 12.14 11.15
C ASN A 49 -6.25 11.71 10.18
N ILE A 50 -5.45 10.73 10.59
CA ILE A 50 -4.40 10.10 9.78
C ILE A 50 -4.72 8.61 9.74
N LYS A 51 -4.93 8.07 8.53
CA LYS A 51 -5.10 6.64 8.29
C LYS A 51 -3.83 6.07 7.65
N ILE A 52 -3.39 4.92 8.16
CA ILE A 52 -2.36 4.10 7.53
C ILE A 52 -3.04 2.81 7.08
N GLU A 53 -2.79 2.38 5.85
CA GLU A 53 -3.30 1.13 5.28
C GLU A 53 -2.12 0.27 4.81
N ILE A 54 -2.12 -1.03 5.14
CA ILE A 54 -1.15 -2.00 4.63
C ILE A 54 -1.90 -3.13 3.96
N THR A 55 -1.55 -3.42 2.70
CA THR A 55 -2.18 -4.49 1.91
C THR A 55 -1.14 -5.29 1.13
N SER A 56 -1.35 -6.60 0.98
CA SER A 56 -0.51 -7.44 0.12
C SER A 56 -1.05 -7.48 -1.32
N GLU A 57 -0.18 -7.78 -2.30
CA GLU A 57 -0.57 -8.16 -3.66
C GLU A 57 -0.53 -9.69 -3.88
N SER A 58 0.09 -10.47 -2.97
CA SER A 58 0.05 -11.94 -2.96
C SER A 58 -1.21 -12.48 -2.26
N ASP A 59 -1.56 -11.90 -1.11
CA ASP A 59 -2.83 -12.15 -0.42
C ASP A 59 -3.78 -10.95 -0.56
N ILE A 60 -5.02 -11.24 -0.97
CA ILE A 60 -6.09 -10.26 -1.13
C ILE A 60 -6.86 -10.00 0.17
N PHE A 61 -6.77 -10.91 1.15
CA PHE A 61 -7.41 -10.76 2.47
C PHE A 61 -6.54 -9.98 3.46
N PHE A 62 -5.21 -10.01 3.31
CA PHE A 62 -4.28 -9.18 4.06
C PHE A 62 -4.58 -7.68 3.87
N PHE A 63 -5.33 -7.10 4.82
CA PHE A 63 -5.62 -5.68 4.90
C PHE A 63 -5.70 -5.23 6.37
N TYR A 64 -4.63 -4.56 6.81
CA TYR A 64 -4.55 -3.94 8.12
C TYR A 64 -4.64 -2.43 7.99
N GLN A 65 -5.25 -1.77 8.97
CA GLN A 65 -5.27 -0.30 9.04
C GLN A 65 -5.02 0.21 10.45
N ASN A 66 -4.42 1.39 10.56
CA ASN A 66 -4.52 2.25 11.73
C ASN A 66 -5.30 3.51 11.36
N THR A 67 -6.02 4.12 12.31
CA THR A 67 -6.70 5.39 12.12
C THR A 67 -6.59 6.19 13.41
N THR A 68 -5.78 7.27 13.35
CA THR A 68 -5.30 8.04 14.51
C THR A 68 -5.68 9.53 14.38
N ASN A 69 -6.58 9.97 15.27
CA ASN A 69 -6.89 11.37 15.55
C ASN A 69 -5.94 11.92 16.64
N GLU A 70 -6.06 13.20 16.98
CA GLU A 70 -5.23 13.84 18.02
C GLU A 70 -5.34 13.14 19.39
N GLU A 71 -6.52 12.67 19.77
CA GLU A 71 -6.76 11.99 21.05
C GLU A 71 -6.01 10.65 21.12
N LYS A 72 -6.09 9.82 20.07
CA LYS A 72 -5.29 8.59 19.95
C LYS A 72 -3.80 8.90 19.91
N PHE A 73 -3.38 9.96 19.20
CA PHE A 73 -1.98 10.35 19.16
C PHE A 73 -1.43 10.71 20.55
N ARG A 74 -2.19 11.42 21.40
CA ARG A 74 -1.75 11.72 22.77
C ARG A 74 -1.46 10.45 23.59
N VAL A 75 -2.24 9.37 23.38
CA VAL A 75 -1.98 8.07 24.03
C VAL A 75 -0.66 7.47 23.53
N ILE A 76 -0.40 7.49 22.21
CA ILE A 76 0.87 7.05 21.62
C ILE A 76 2.04 7.91 22.15
N GLN A 77 1.86 9.23 22.19
CA GLN A 77 2.82 10.22 22.67
C GLN A 77 3.22 9.99 24.13
N GLU A 78 2.26 9.73 25.03
CA GLU A 78 2.51 9.41 26.43
C GLU A 78 3.18 8.04 26.61
N GLN A 79 2.71 7.01 25.90
CA GLN A 79 3.24 5.64 26.01
C GLN A 79 4.70 5.54 25.52
N GLN A 80 5.00 6.11 24.35
CA GLN A 80 6.31 6.04 23.70
C GLN A 80 7.20 7.26 23.98
N LYS A 81 6.70 8.22 24.77
CA LYS A 81 7.41 9.44 25.22
C LYS A 81 7.89 10.30 24.05
N LEU A 82 7.07 10.40 23.00
CA LEU A 82 7.34 11.18 21.81
C LEU A 82 7.35 12.69 22.16
N SER A 83 8.35 13.41 21.65
CA SER A 83 8.55 14.84 21.91
C SER A 83 7.97 15.78 20.84
N LEU A 84 7.26 15.23 19.86
CA LEU A 84 6.61 15.95 18.76
C LEU A 84 5.12 16.21 19.03
N ASP A 85 4.57 17.24 18.38
CA ASP A 85 3.13 17.53 18.37
C ASP A 85 2.41 16.75 17.26
N TYR A 86 1.09 16.59 17.38
CA TYR A 86 0.28 15.84 16.40
C TYR A 86 0.39 16.33 14.96
N HIS A 87 0.63 17.63 14.74
CA HIS A 87 0.82 18.18 13.39
C HIS A 87 2.12 17.70 12.71
N ASP A 88 3.15 17.38 13.49
CA ASP A 88 4.39 16.77 13.00
C ASP A 88 4.26 15.23 12.85
N PHE A 89 3.23 14.60 13.41
CA PHE A 89 3.09 13.13 13.41
C PHE A 89 3.08 12.55 11.99
N THR A 90 2.33 13.16 11.06
CA THR A 90 2.34 12.78 9.64
C THR A 90 3.75 12.88 9.04
N GLY A 91 4.44 14.00 9.30
CA GLY A 91 5.79 14.26 8.80
C GLY A 91 6.86 13.37 9.45
N MET A 92 6.60 12.82 10.64
CA MET A 92 7.41 11.78 11.25
C MET A 92 7.13 10.43 10.59
N VAL A 93 5.87 9.98 10.51
CA VAL A 93 5.51 8.68 9.90
C VAL A 93 6.10 8.53 8.50
N LEU A 94 6.02 9.58 7.67
CA LEU A 94 6.62 9.58 6.33
C LEU A 94 8.16 9.48 6.31
N LYS A 95 8.86 9.98 7.35
CA LYS A 95 10.32 9.84 7.49
C LYS A 95 10.72 8.50 8.10
N ILE A 96 9.84 7.93 8.92
CA ILE A 96 10.10 6.73 9.71
C ILE A 96 9.73 5.45 8.95
N LEU A 97 8.84 5.54 7.95
CA LEU A 97 8.50 4.47 7.02
C LEU A 97 9.69 3.80 6.29
N THR A 98 10.91 4.34 6.38
CA THR A 98 12.11 3.74 5.81
C THR A 98 12.75 2.62 6.67
N THR A 99 12.22 2.27 7.85
CA THR A 99 12.87 1.32 8.77
C THR A 99 11.87 0.62 9.73
N TYR A 100 11.65 -0.72 9.64
CA TYR A 100 10.70 -1.59 10.43
C TYR A 100 11.23 -1.87 11.88
N ASN A 101 10.82 -2.74 12.87
CA ASN A 101 9.94 -3.92 13.11
C ASN A 101 9.63 -4.13 14.65
N GLU A 102 8.67 -5.00 15.03
CA GLU A 102 8.48 -5.86 16.27
C GLU A 102 7.46 -5.52 17.43
N GLU A 103 6.88 -6.52 18.14
CA GLU A 103 6.14 -6.38 19.44
C GLU A 103 4.58 -6.18 19.53
N ARG A 104 3.74 -7.22 19.34
CA ARG A 104 2.30 -7.43 19.76
C ARG A 104 1.13 -6.66 19.10
N LYS A 105 0.09 -7.41 18.68
CA LYS A 105 -1.13 -6.96 17.95
C LYS A 105 -0.80 -6.22 16.64
N ALA A 106 -0.62 -6.97 15.55
CA ALA A 106 -0.40 -6.50 14.16
C ALA A 106 -0.06 -5.00 14.07
N TYR A 107 1.19 -4.67 14.34
CA TYR A 107 1.67 -3.32 14.64
C TYR A 107 2.70 -2.94 13.59
N LEU A 108 2.89 -1.65 13.41
CA LEU A 108 3.97 -1.09 12.63
C LEU A 108 4.94 -0.43 13.62
N GLU A 109 5.91 -1.21 14.13
CA GLU A 109 7.08 -0.67 14.81
C GLU A 109 8.16 -0.32 13.78
N PHE A 110 8.90 0.73 14.13
CA PHE A 110 10.01 1.26 13.39
C PHE A 110 11.20 1.45 14.33
N PHE A 111 12.37 0.93 13.96
CA PHE A 111 13.63 1.05 14.68
C PHE A 111 14.67 1.85 13.88
N GLN A 112 15.78 2.21 14.50
CA GLN A 112 17.01 2.59 13.81
C GLN A 112 18.12 1.62 14.22
N ASP A 113 18.71 0.94 13.24
CA ASP A 113 19.91 0.12 13.46
C ASP A 113 21.16 1.02 13.53
N THR A 114 21.94 0.85 14.59
CA THR A 114 23.23 1.52 14.82
C THR A 114 24.31 0.47 15.07
N GLU A 115 25.59 0.84 14.91
CA GLU A 115 26.75 -0.07 15.06
C GLU A 115 26.78 -0.90 16.35
N TYR A 116 26.13 -0.42 17.42
CA TYR A 116 26.16 -1.03 18.75
C TYR A 116 24.81 -1.58 19.24
N ARG A 117 23.69 -1.19 18.62
CA ARG A 117 22.33 -1.66 18.95
C ARG A 117 21.27 -1.19 17.96
N ARG A 118 20.17 -1.93 17.91
CA ARG A 118 18.85 -1.50 17.43
C ARG A 118 18.21 -0.52 18.44
N VAL A 119 17.43 0.44 17.97
CA VAL A 119 16.75 1.45 18.80
C VAL A 119 15.31 1.64 18.30
N GLU A 120 14.30 1.31 19.10
CA GLU A 120 12.89 1.65 18.82
C GLU A 120 12.72 3.17 18.62
N MET A 121 12.04 3.58 17.55
CA MET A 121 11.82 4.98 17.16
C MET A 121 10.35 5.38 17.22
N LEU A 122 9.44 4.49 16.86
CA LEU A 122 7.98 4.69 16.84
C LEU A 122 7.28 3.34 16.73
N LYS A 123 6.09 3.21 17.33
CA LYS A 123 5.25 2.02 17.24
C LYS A 123 3.78 2.38 17.03
N ILE A 124 3.09 1.69 16.13
CA ILE A 124 1.68 1.98 15.79
C ILE A 124 0.88 0.67 15.74
N ASP A 125 0.02 0.43 16.73
CA ASP A 125 -0.96 -0.65 16.70
C ASP A 125 -1.86 -0.52 15.46
N LEU A 126 -1.93 -1.56 14.62
CA LEU A 126 -2.92 -1.68 13.54
C LEU A 126 -4.03 -2.63 13.97
N GLU A 127 -5.16 -2.55 13.30
CA GLU A 127 -6.30 -3.45 13.46
C GLU A 127 -6.59 -4.11 12.10
N GLU A 128 -6.90 -5.41 12.13
CA GLU A 128 -7.38 -6.14 10.95
C GLU A 128 -8.73 -5.54 10.50
N CYS A 129 -8.92 -5.36 9.21
CA CYS A 129 -10.16 -4.76 8.70
C CYS A 129 -11.34 -5.74 8.78
N ASP A 130 -12.54 -5.23 9.05
CA ASP A 130 -13.76 -6.05 9.00
C ASP A 130 -13.92 -6.74 7.63
N ASP A 131 -14.46 -7.96 7.69
CA ASP A 131 -14.73 -8.86 6.56
C ASP A 131 -15.43 -8.15 5.37
N ASP A 132 -16.35 -7.22 5.65
CA ASP A 132 -17.06 -6.43 4.63
C ASP A 132 -16.25 -5.22 4.11
N ILE A 133 -15.34 -4.65 4.91
CA ILE A 133 -14.36 -3.65 4.43
C ILE A 133 -13.38 -4.34 3.46
N ILE A 134 -12.89 -5.53 3.83
CA ILE A 134 -12.02 -6.36 2.98
C ILE A 134 -12.72 -6.67 1.65
N LYS A 135 -13.95 -7.20 1.66
CA LYS A 135 -14.72 -7.50 0.43
C LYS A 135 -14.91 -6.27 -0.46
N ASN A 136 -15.21 -5.10 0.12
CA ASN A 136 -15.33 -3.85 -0.63
C ASN A 136 -13.99 -3.43 -1.26
N HIS A 137 -12.89 -3.55 -0.53
CA HIS A 137 -11.56 -3.19 -1.03
C HIS A 137 -11.07 -4.16 -2.12
N ILE A 138 -11.25 -5.48 -1.94
CA ILE A 138 -11.01 -6.50 -2.98
C ILE A 138 -11.83 -6.19 -4.24
N THR A 139 -13.13 -5.91 -4.08
CA THR A 139 -14.03 -5.60 -5.22
C THR A 139 -13.56 -4.35 -5.98
N TYR A 140 -13.08 -3.34 -5.28
CA TYR A 140 -12.48 -2.15 -5.88
C TYR A 140 -11.16 -2.46 -6.60
N ARG A 141 -10.19 -3.10 -5.93
CA ARG A 141 -8.89 -3.49 -6.51
C ARG A 141 -9.07 -4.32 -7.79
N LEU A 142 -9.93 -5.35 -7.75
CA LEU A 142 -10.25 -6.20 -8.90
C LEU A 142 -10.89 -5.40 -10.05
N SER A 143 -11.84 -4.51 -9.74
CA SER A 143 -12.50 -3.66 -10.73
C SER A 143 -11.53 -2.68 -11.40
N ALA A 144 -10.67 -2.03 -10.60
CA ALA A 144 -9.70 -1.06 -11.07
C ALA A 144 -8.61 -1.72 -11.93
N THR A 145 -8.08 -2.87 -11.51
CA THR A 145 -7.12 -3.65 -12.31
C THR A 145 -7.75 -4.13 -13.61
N LYS A 146 -8.98 -4.67 -13.59
CA LYS A 146 -9.72 -5.07 -14.79
C LYS A 146 -9.92 -3.91 -15.77
N GLN A 147 -10.25 -2.71 -15.29
CA GLN A 147 -10.36 -1.51 -16.12
C GLN A 147 -9.00 -1.12 -16.74
N LYS A 148 -7.92 -1.08 -15.95
CA LYS A 148 -6.55 -0.83 -16.45
C LYS A 148 -6.17 -1.84 -17.55
N THR A 149 -6.43 -3.14 -17.34
CA THR A 149 -6.14 -4.18 -18.33
C THR A 149 -6.92 -3.98 -19.63
N ILE A 150 -8.21 -3.64 -19.57
CA ILE A 150 -9.02 -3.36 -20.77
C ILE A 150 -8.45 -2.15 -21.54
N MET A 151 -8.17 -1.04 -20.86
CA MET A 151 -7.59 0.16 -21.49
C MET A 151 -6.20 -0.10 -22.11
N MET A 152 -5.39 -0.98 -21.49
CA MET A 152 -4.11 -1.40 -22.06
C MET A 152 -4.29 -2.33 -23.27
N GLN A 153 -5.27 -3.24 -23.25
CA GLN A 153 -5.59 -4.11 -24.39
C GLN A 153 -6.12 -3.31 -25.59
N GLU A 154 -6.99 -2.34 -25.37
CA GLU A 154 -7.47 -1.41 -26.40
C GLU A 154 -6.31 -0.61 -26.98
N ARG A 155 -5.47 0.00 -26.14
CA ARG A 155 -4.31 0.77 -26.59
C ARG A 155 -3.27 -0.08 -27.36
N VAL A 156 -3.06 -1.34 -26.98
CA VAL A 156 -2.21 -2.28 -27.74
C VAL A 156 -2.83 -2.62 -29.10
N LYS A 157 -4.15 -2.84 -29.15
CA LYS A 157 -4.89 -3.09 -30.39
C LYS A 157 -4.81 -1.90 -31.36
N ASP A 158 -4.96 -0.68 -30.86
CA ASP A 158 -4.83 0.55 -31.66
C ASP A 158 -3.41 0.72 -32.22
N ILE A 159 -2.39 0.45 -31.40
CA ILE A 159 -0.99 0.45 -31.86
C ILE A 159 -0.77 -0.63 -32.94
N MET A 160 -1.31 -1.84 -32.77
CA MET A 160 -1.21 -2.91 -33.76
C MET A 160 -1.88 -2.54 -35.08
N ALA A 161 -3.07 -1.92 -35.07
CA ALA A 161 -3.73 -1.44 -36.28
C ALA A 161 -2.91 -0.38 -37.03
N ILE A 162 -2.25 0.54 -36.30
CA ILE A 162 -1.33 1.53 -36.89
C ILE A 162 -0.09 0.84 -37.48
N VAL A 163 0.50 -0.15 -36.81
CA VAL A 163 1.67 -0.89 -37.33
C VAL A 163 1.30 -1.77 -38.53
N GLU A 164 0.09 -2.34 -38.56
CA GLU A 164 -0.43 -3.06 -39.73
C GLU A 164 -0.62 -2.13 -40.94
N GLU A 165 -1.16 -0.92 -40.74
CA GLU A 165 -1.32 0.06 -41.81
C GLU A 165 0.02 0.60 -42.34
N LYS A 166 1.00 0.84 -41.46
CA LYS A 166 2.28 1.50 -41.82
C LYS A 166 3.42 0.53 -42.15
N ASN A 167 3.42 -0.69 -41.62
CA ASN A 167 4.46 -1.70 -41.86
C ASN A 167 3.94 -3.15 -41.71
N PRO A 168 3.22 -3.68 -42.72
CA PRO A 168 2.70 -5.05 -42.71
C PRO A 168 3.76 -6.14 -42.49
N ILE A 169 5.00 -5.90 -42.93
CA ILE A 169 6.10 -6.87 -42.79
C ILE A 169 6.49 -7.03 -41.31
N LEU A 170 6.54 -5.92 -40.56
CA LEU A 170 6.81 -5.97 -39.12
C LEU A 170 5.71 -6.71 -38.35
N MET A 171 4.44 -6.55 -38.72
CA MET A 171 3.35 -7.35 -38.13
C MET A 171 3.53 -8.85 -38.40
N GLN A 172 3.94 -9.26 -39.59
CA GLN A 172 4.19 -10.67 -39.90
C GLN A 172 5.32 -11.27 -39.04
N GLU A 173 6.36 -10.51 -38.70
CA GLU A 173 7.38 -10.99 -37.76
C GLU A 173 6.86 -11.04 -36.32
N ILE A 174 6.09 -10.04 -35.87
CA ILE A 174 5.46 -10.03 -34.54
C ILE A 174 4.57 -11.27 -34.34
N TYR A 175 3.74 -11.63 -35.33
CA TYR A 175 2.89 -12.83 -35.26
C TYR A 175 3.68 -14.15 -35.21
N LYS A 176 4.85 -14.23 -35.87
CA LYS A 176 5.73 -15.42 -35.77
C LYS A 176 6.34 -15.57 -34.37
N VAL A 177 6.65 -14.46 -33.71
CA VAL A 177 7.31 -14.44 -32.39
C VAL A 177 6.30 -14.59 -31.23
N SER A 178 5.00 -14.28 -31.43
CA SER A 178 3.96 -14.38 -30.38
C SER A 178 2.75 -15.25 -30.75
N PRO A 179 2.88 -16.58 -30.93
CA PRO A 179 1.79 -17.44 -31.38
C PRO A 179 0.65 -17.65 -30.36
N SER A 180 0.92 -17.43 -29.06
CA SER A 180 0.08 -17.91 -27.95
C SER A 180 -1.09 -16.98 -27.57
N ILE A 181 -1.12 -15.74 -28.07
CA ILE A 181 -2.14 -14.73 -27.68
C ILE A 181 -3.42 -14.82 -28.54
N TYR A 182 -3.33 -15.36 -29.75
CA TYR A 182 -4.38 -15.23 -30.78
C TYR A 182 -5.11 -16.54 -31.14
N SER A 183 -4.81 -17.66 -30.48
CA SER A 183 -5.36 -18.99 -30.80
C SER A 183 -6.79 -19.25 -30.25
N ARG A 184 -7.60 -18.19 -30.08
CA ARG A 184 -9.06 -18.27 -29.81
C ARG A 184 -9.84 -17.15 -30.49
N GLN A 185 -10.30 -17.44 -31.71
CA GLN A 185 -11.59 -17.00 -32.25
C GLN A 185 -12.38 -18.26 -32.62
#